data_AF-W7MTB3-F1
#
_entry.id   AF-W7MTB3-F1
#
_cell.length_a   1.000
_cell.length_b   1.000
_cell.length_c   1.000
_cell.angle_alpha   90.00
_cell.angle_beta   90.00
_cell.angle_gamma   90.00
#
_symmetry.space_group_name_H-M   'P 1'
#
loop_
_entity.id
_entity.type
_entity.pdbx_description
1 polymer ?
#
loop_
_entity_poly.entity_id
_entity_poly.type
_entity_poly.pdbx_seq_one_letter_code
_entity_poly.pdbx_strand_id
1 'polypeptide(L)'
;MTSPRFSNTILVPGTSGQSPSVQTLGALDQPRKKRPHRKSRKGCDACKRRKVKCDERVPCTNCLHRNEQCFQPRHISVAIPVVAKAIDPVPWINLMHLELFHHWDKETRPTLAFPQIWPIVMQQAFHEDFVMSAILDTSAMHLSSLCPHETRYKDASEHLMAQSRPSSFARTFSRPAQ
;
A
#
# COMPACT_ATOMS: atom_id res chain seq x y z
N MET A 1 -27.21 11.17 26.63
CA MET A 1 -25.94 11.02 27.38
C MET A 1 -25.57 12.38 27.94
N THR A 2 -25.80 12.56 29.24
CA THR A 2 -25.65 13.80 30.01
C THR A 2 -24.17 14.11 30.24
N SER A 3 -23.69 15.25 29.74
CA SER A 3 -22.33 15.72 29.99
C SER A 3 -22.22 16.18 31.45
N PRO A 4 -21.15 15.82 32.21
CA PRO A 4 -21.04 16.23 33.60
C PRO A 4 -20.82 17.75 33.65
N ARG A 5 -21.67 18.45 34.42
CA ARG A 5 -21.53 19.87 34.72
C ARG A 5 -20.50 20.02 35.84
N PHE A 6 -19.30 20.48 35.51
CA PHE A 6 -18.35 20.93 36.51
C PHE A 6 -18.67 22.37 36.87
N SER A 7 -19.50 22.58 37.89
CA SER A 7 -19.59 23.86 38.60
C SER A 7 -18.62 23.81 39.77
N ASN A 8 -17.64 24.73 39.79
CA ASN A 8 -16.72 24.86 40.93
C ASN A 8 -17.45 25.53 42.09
N THR A 9 -18.17 24.73 42.87
CA THR A 9 -18.78 25.15 44.12
C THR A 9 -17.71 25.06 45.21
N ILE A 10 -17.28 26.21 45.73
CA ILE A 10 -16.28 26.26 46.80
C ILE A 10 -17.00 26.64 48.09
N LEU A 11 -16.81 25.84 49.14
CA LEU A 11 -17.31 26.14 50.47
C LEU A 11 -16.29 27.04 51.17
N VAL A 12 -16.65 28.29 51.46
CA VAL A 12 -15.76 29.22 52.16
C VAL A 12 -16.07 29.14 53.67
N PRO A 13 -15.09 28.77 54.52
CA PRO A 13 -15.28 28.82 55.97
C PRO A 13 -15.36 30.27 56.44
N GLY A 14 -16.42 30.63 57.17
CA GLY A 14 -16.57 31.96 57.75
C GLY A 14 -15.63 32.14 58.94
N THR A 15 -14.82 33.19 58.95
CA THR A 15 -14.07 33.61 60.15
C THR A 15 -14.97 34.47 61.04
N SER A 16 -15.03 34.11 62.32
CA SER A 16 -15.69 34.80 63.44
C SER A 16 -17.16 35.20 63.21
N GLY A 17 -18.08 34.27 63.46
CA GLY A 17 -19.49 34.55 63.79
C GLY A 17 -20.51 34.50 62.65
N GLN A 18 -20.11 34.15 61.42
CA GLN A 18 -21.05 33.98 60.30
C GLN A 18 -21.11 32.53 59.82
N SER A 19 -22.32 32.06 59.48
CA SER A 19 -22.59 30.73 58.94
C SER A 19 -21.86 30.51 57.60
N PRO A 20 -21.38 29.28 57.33
CA PRO A 20 -20.70 28.98 56.07
C PRO A 20 -21.63 29.24 54.87
N SER A 21 -21.18 30.05 53.91
CA SER A 21 -21.94 30.39 52.71
C SER A 21 -21.38 29.68 51.48
N VAL A 22 -22.27 29.12 50.68
CA VAL A 22 -21.92 28.51 49.39
C VAL A 22 -21.89 29.61 48.34
N GLN A 23 -20.70 29.94 47.83
CA GLN A 23 -20.55 30.95 46.78
C GLN A 23 -20.26 30.27 45.44
N THR A 24 -21.13 30.51 44.46
CA THR A 24 -20.92 30.09 43.07
C THR A 24 -20.24 31.23 42.32
N LEU A 25 -18.92 31.19 42.19
CA LEU A 25 -18.16 32.14 41.38
C LEU A 25 -18.21 31.69 39.91
N GLY A 26 -19.14 32.25 39.15
CA GLY A 26 -19.23 32.04 37.71
C GLY A 26 -20.49 32.65 37.14
N ALA A 27 -20.33 33.65 36.28
CA ALA A 27 -21.39 34.31 35.54
C ALA A 27 -22.30 33.27 34.85
N LEU A 28 -23.61 33.44 35.02
CA LEU A 28 -24.61 32.68 34.28
C LEU A 28 -24.42 32.93 32.78
N ASP A 29 -24.19 31.83 32.09
CA ASP A 29 -24.46 31.59 30.68
C ASP A 29 -24.08 32.70 29.70
N GLN A 30 -22.79 32.70 29.35
CA GLN A 30 -22.50 32.71 27.93
C GLN A 30 -21.63 31.50 27.60
N PRO A 31 -22.11 30.55 26.78
CA PRO A 31 -21.25 29.48 26.31
C PRO A 31 -20.11 30.16 25.54
N ARG A 32 -18.89 30.11 26.10
CA ARG A 32 -17.69 30.61 25.42
C ARG A 32 -17.67 29.99 24.03
N LYS A 33 -17.99 30.80 23.01
CA LYS A 33 -17.91 30.40 21.60
C LYS A 33 -16.45 30.05 21.37
N LYS A 34 -16.15 28.74 21.36
CA LYS A 34 -14.82 28.25 20.99
C LYS A 34 -14.58 28.73 19.57
N ARG A 35 -13.67 29.68 19.39
CA ARG A 35 -13.27 30.12 18.05
C ARG A 35 -12.86 28.88 17.27
N PRO A 36 -13.40 28.66 16.05
CA PRO A 36 -12.95 27.56 15.22
C PRO A 36 -11.48 27.77 14.91
N HIS A 37 -10.62 26.94 15.48
CA HIS A 37 -9.21 26.96 15.15
C HIS A 37 -8.97 26.08 13.93
N ARG A 38 -8.23 26.60 12.95
CA ARG A 38 -7.78 25.83 11.80
C ARG A 38 -6.81 24.76 12.30
N LYS A 39 -7.19 23.49 12.17
CA LYS A 39 -6.33 22.37 12.52
C LYS A 39 -5.09 22.41 11.61
N SER A 40 -3.90 22.32 12.18
CA SER A 40 -2.66 22.15 11.43
C SER A 40 -2.77 20.86 10.60
N ARG A 41 -2.50 20.97 9.30
CA ARG A 41 -2.58 19.82 8.37
C ARG A 41 -1.35 18.92 8.51
N LYS A 42 -0.17 19.50 8.80
CA LYS A 42 1.11 18.80 8.89
C LYS A 42 1.62 18.60 10.33
N GLY A 43 0.78 18.80 11.34
CA GLY A 43 1.20 18.68 12.74
C GLY A 43 1.66 17.26 13.10
N CYS A 44 2.70 17.15 13.95
CA CYS A 44 3.28 15.87 14.37
C CYS A 44 2.26 14.94 15.06
N ASP A 45 2.53 13.63 15.06
CA ASP A 45 1.65 12.61 15.62
C ASP A 45 1.40 12.82 17.12
N ALA A 46 2.42 13.27 17.86
CA ALA A 46 2.29 13.59 19.27
C ALA A 46 1.30 14.76 19.51
N CYS A 47 1.43 15.85 18.76
CA CYS A 47 0.52 17.00 18.87
C CYS A 47 -0.90 16.65 18.39
N LYS A 48 -1.03 15.85 17.33
CA LYS A 48 -2.32 15.34 16.83
C LYS A 48 -3.01 14.46 17.87
N ARG A 49 -2.29 13.51 18.48
CA ARG A 49 -2.80 12.64 19.56
C ARG A 49 -3.28 13.45 20.77
N ARG A 50 -2.52 14.50 21.14
CA ARG A 50 -2.85 15.43 22.23
C ARG A 50 -3.91 16.48 21.88
N LYS A 51 -4.35 16.55 20.62
CA LYS A 51 -5.32 17.55 20.12
C LYS A 51 -4.88 19.01 20.42
N VAL A 52 -3.57 19.29 20.34
CA VAL A 52 -2.96 20.63 20.53
C VAL A 52 -2.39 21.18 19.23
N LYS A 53 -2.19 22.50 19.14
CA LYS A 53 -1.55 23.14 17.98
C LYS A 53 -0.08 22.69 17.87
N CYS A 54 0.33 22.34 16.66
CA CYS A 54 1.72 22.03 16.32
C CYS A 54 2.32 23.19 15.53
N ASP A 55 3.58 23.52 15.82
CA ASP A 55 4.33 24.58 15.12
C ASP A 55 5.01 24.08 13.83
N GLU A 56 4.73 22.83 13.41
CA GLU A 56 5.18 22.17 12.17
C GLU A 56 6.72 22.07 11.96
N ARG A 57 7.53 22.60 12.88
CA ARG A 57 8.99 22.42 12.95
C ARG A 57 9.37 21.04 13.48
N VAL A 58 10.56 20.55 13.14
CA VAL A 58 11.10 19.27 13.61
C VAL A 58 12.42 19.49 14.36
N PRO A 59 12.50 19.12 15.64
CA PRO A 59 11.40 18.71 16.53
C PRO A 59 10.47 19.89 16.88
N CYS A 60 9.19 19.59 17.14
CA CYS A 60 8.20 20.63 17.46
C CYS A 60 8.45 21.22 18.85
N THR A 61 8.24 22.54 19.06
CA THR A 61 8.48 23.20 20.37
C THR A 61 7.68 22.54 21.50
N ASN A 62 6.42 22.18 21.23
CA ASN A 62 5.54 21.51 22.18
C ASN A 62 5.95 20.04 22.48
N CYS A 63 6.80 19.46 21.64
CA CYS A 63 7.38 18.12 21.81
C CYS A 63 8.68 18.22 22.62
N LEU A 64 9.52 19.21 22.27
CA LEU A 64 10.75 19.57 22.99
C LEU A 64 10.47 19.90 24.45
N HIS A 65 9.50 20.78 24.74
CA HIS A 65 9.16 21.18 26.11
C HIS A 65 8.67 20.02 26.99
N ARG A 66 8.15 18.95 26.37
CA ARG A 66 7.65 17.76 27.07
C ARG A 66 8.61 16.58 27.01
N ASN A 67 9.77 16.77 26.38
CA ASN A 67 10.76 15.72 26.11
C ASN A 67 10.14 14.47 25.45
N GLU A 68 9.16 14.67 24.56
CA GLU A 68 8.43 13.60 23.85
C GLU A 68 8.99 13.41 22.43
N GLN A 69 8.96 12.17 21.93
CA GLN A 69 9.35 11.88 20.54
C GLN A 69 8.42 12.56 19.53
N CYS A 70 9.01 13.42 18.69
CA CYS A 70 8.31 14.17 17.65
C CYS A 70 8.39 13.45 16.30
N PHE A 71 7.41 12.58 16.02
CA PHE A 71 7.24 12.02 14.68
C PHE A 71 6.29 12.88 13.85
N GLN A 72 6.74 13.37 12.69
CA GLN A 72 5.81 13.94 11.72
C GLN A 72 4.90 12.82 11.19
N PRO A 73 3.60 13.11 10.92
CA PRO A 73 2.72 12.21 10.19
C PRO A 73 3.31 12.06 8.78
N ARG A 74 4.20 11.07 8.64
CA ARG A 74 4.51 10.44 7.36
C ARG A 74 3.16 10.18 6.73
N HIS A 75 2.94 10.72 5.53
CA HIS A 75 1.86 10.24 4.68
C HIS A 75 2.04 8.73 4.69
N ILE A 76 1.15 8.03 5.41
CA ILE A 76 0.95 6.62 5.16
C ILE A 76 0.47 6.66 3.72
N SER A 77 1.40 6.52 2.79
CA SER A 77 1.15 5.89 1.51
C SER A 77 0.41 4.64 1.95
N VAL A 78 -0.92 4.69 1.84
CA VAL A 78 -1.76 3.51 1.96
C VAL A 78 -1.00 2.51 1.12
N ALA A 79 -0.51 1.47 1.78
CA ALA A 79 -0.03 0.31 1.07
C ALA A 79 -1.27 -0.23 0.37
N ILE A 80 -1.59 0.37 -0.78
CA ILE A 80 -2.02 -0.40 -1.92
C ILE A 80 -1.04 -1.57 -1.92
N PRO A 81 -1.50 -2.83 -1.94
CA PRO A 81 -0.63 -3.92 -2.31
C PRO A 81 -0.30 -3.68 -3.78
N VAL A 82 0.54 -2.67 -4.06
CA VAL A 82 1.51 -2.76 -5.11
C VAL A 82 2.30 -3.95 -4.63
N VAL A 83 2.00 -5.10 -5.21
CA VAL A 83 2.92 -6.20 -5.29
C VAL A 83 4.18 -5.54 -5.84
N ALA A 84 5.05 -5.10 -4.93
CA ALA A 84 6.41 -4.83 -5.25
C ALA A 84 6.85 -6.19 -5.77
N LYS A 85 6.92 -6.33 -7.10
CA LYS A 85 7.84 -7.28 -7.68
C LYS A 85 9.13 -6.97 -6.94
N ALA A 86 9.51 -7.87 -6.04
CA ALA A 86 10.87 -7.91 -5.57
C ALA A 86 11.68 -7.80 -6.87
N ILE A 87 12.41 -6.70 -7.03
CA ILE A 87 13.55 -6.74 -7.91
C ILE A 87 14.51 -7.61 -7.10
N ASP A 88 14.28 -8.92 -7.19
CA ASP A 88 15.33 -9.89 -6.93
C ASP A 88 16.54 -9.40 -7.74
N PRO A 89 17.78 -9.58 -7.27
CA PRO A 89 18.93 -9.48 -8.14
C PRO A 89 18.80 -10.61 -9.17
N VAL A 90 17.98 -10.39 -10.20
CA VAL A 90 17.83 -11.27 -11.34
C VAL A 90 19.22 -11.33 -11.98
N PRO A 91 19.76 -12.51 -12.27
CA PRO A 91 20.87 -12.59 -13.21
C PRO A 91 20.33 -11.99 -14.52
N TRP A 92 20.78 -10.76 -14.81
CA TRP A 92 20.45 -9.88 -15.95
C TRP A 92 20.19 -10.58 -17.28
N ILE A 93 20.72 -11.79 -17.48
CA ILE A 93 20.37 -12.68 -18.57
C ILE A 93 19.87 -14.01 -18.00
N ASN A 94 18.59 -14.29 -18.24
CA ASN A 94 18.03 -15.61 -17.97
C ASN A 94 18.37 -16.55 -19.14
N LEU A 95 19.40 -17.38 -18.96
CA LEU A 95 19.87 -18.34 -19.98
C LEU A 95 18.76 -19.32 -20.40
N MET A 96 17.84 -19.68 -19.49
CA MET A 96 16.69 -20.52 -19.83
C MET A 96 15.78 -19.82 -20.84
N HIS A 97 15.48 -18.54 -20.64
CA HIS A 97 14.64 -17.79 -21.57
C HIS A 97 15.32 -17.65 -22.94
N LEU A 98 16.64 -17.47 -23.00
CA LEU A 98 17.37 -17.41 -24.26
C LEU A 98 17.36 -18.76 -24.99
N GLU A 99 17.55 -19.87 -24.26
CA GLU A 99 17.47 -21.22 -24.81
C GLU A 99 16.06 -21.51 -25.37
N LEU A 100 15.02 -21.19 -24.60
CA LEU A 100 13.62 -21.32 -25.01
C LEU A 100 13.30 -20.43 -26.22
N PHE A 101 13.83 -19.20 -26.26
CA PHE A 101 13.63 -18.29 -27.39
C PHE A 101 14.37 -18.74 -28.66
N HIS A 102 15.55 -19.34 -28.51
CA HIS A 102 16.26 -19.97 -29.62
C HIS A 102 15.45 -21.16 -30.17
N HIS A 103 14.94 -22.02 -29.29
CA HIS A 103 14.07 -23.14 -29.67
C HIS A 103 12.79 -22.66 -30.37
N TRP A 104 12.21 -21.56 -29.89
CA TRP A 104 11.06 -20.93 -30.54
C TRP A 104 11.33 -20.61 -32.01
N ASP A 105 12.43 -19.88 -32.28
CA ASP A 105 12.76 -19.43 -33.64
C ASP A 105 13.06 -20.59 -34.60
N LYS A 106 13.72 -21.65 -34.09
CA LYS A 106 14.18 -22.77 -34.91
C LYS A 106 13.15 -23.89 -35.07
N GLU A 107 12.44 -24.25 -34.02
CA GLU A 107 11.70 -25.52 -33.98
C GLU A 107 10.23 -25.34 -33.59
N THR A 108 9.88 -24.46 -32.66
CA THR A 108 8.47 -24.29 -32.25
C THR A 108 7.64 -23.49 -33.25
N ARG A 109 8.15 -22.36 -33.77
CA ARG A 109 7.41 -21.51 -34.72
C ARG A 109 6.88 -22.25 -35.97
N PRO A 110 7.64 -23.15 -36.65
CA PRO A 110 7.14 -23.84 -37.83
C PRO A 110 6.06 -24.91 -37.52
N THR A 111 5.92 -25.36 -36.28
CA THR A 111 4.88 -26.35 -35.91
C THR A 111 3.53 -25.69 -35.62
N LEU A 112 3.48 -24.36 -35.52
CA LEU A 112 2.27 -23.58 -35.25
C LEU A 112 1.52 -23.22 -36.53
N ALA A 113 0.19 -23.16 -36.43
CA ALA A 113 -0.68 -22.71 -37.53
C ALA A 113 -0.42 -21.23 -37.88
N PHE A 114 -0.70 -20.84 -39.13
CA PHE A 114 -0.58 -19.47 -39.63
C PHE A 114 0.85 -18.89 -39.52
N PRO A 115 1.83 -19.40 -40.29
CA PRO A 115 3.24 -18.99 -40.19
C PRO A 115 3.48 -17.48 -40.38
N GLN A 116 2.58 -16.79 -41.08
CA GLN A 116 2.67 -15.36 -41.39
C GLN A 116 2.43 -14.44 -40.19
N ILE A 117 1.75 -14.89 -39.14
CA ILE A 117 1.45 -14.04 -37.97
C ILE A 117 2.60 -13.98 -36.98
N TRP A 118 3.37 -15.08 -36.85
CA TRP A 118 4.38 -15.22 -35.81
C TRP A 118 5.53 -14.21 -35.87
N PRO A 119 6.02 -13.76 -37.04
CA PRO A 119 7.00 -12.68 -37.08
C PRO A 119 6.52 -11.39 -36.41
N ILE A 120 5.24 -11.04 -36.59
CA ILE A 120 4.63 -9.85 -36.00
C ILE A 120 4.46 -10.04 -34.49
N VAL A 121 3.97 -11.22 -34.08
CA VAL A 121 3.78 -11.56 -32.66
C VAL A 121 5.13 -11.59 -31.92
N MET A 122 6.20 -12.09 -32.54
CA MET A 122 7.56 -12.06 -31.99
C MET A 122 8.07 -10.64 -31.81
N GLN A 123 7.83 -9.74 -32.77
CA GLN A 123 8.20 -8.33 -32.61
C GLN A 123 7.42 -7.67 -31.46
N GLN A 124 6.13 -8.00 -31.33
CA GLN A 124 5.29 -7.50 -30.25
C GLN A 124 5.74 -8.03 -28.88
N ALA A 125 6.32 -9.23 -28.81
CA ALA A 125 6.80 -9.84 -27.58
C ALA A 125 7.88 -9.02 -26.86
N PHE A 126 8.66 -8.20 -27.58
CA PHE A 126 9.63 -7.30 -26.96
C PHE A 126 8.99 -6.11 -26.23
N HIS A 127 7.72 -5.84 -26.49
CA HIS A 127 6.98 -4.74 -25.87
C HIS A 127 5.99 -5.20 -24.81
N GLU A 128 5.63 -6.49 -24.80
CA GLU A 128 4.60 -7.05 -23.94
C GLU A 128 5.10 -8.30 -23.20
N ASP A 129 5.30 -8.16 -21.89
CA ASP A 129 5.82 -9.24 -21.02
C ASP A 129 4.99 -10.52 -21.13
N PHE A 130 3.66 -10.40 -21.20
CA PHE A 130 2.77 -11.57 -21.27
C PHE A 130 2.89 -12.33 -22.59
N VAL A 131 3.16 -11.62 -23.70
CA VAL A 131 3.36 -12.24 -25.02
C VAL A 131 4.70 -12.98 -25.01
N MET A 132 5.75 -12.38 -24.45
CA MET A 132 7.04 -13.04 -24.28
C MET A 132 6.90 -14.31 -23.41
N SER A 133 6.23 -14.21 -22.26
CA SER A 133 5.99 -15.38 -21.40
C SER A 133 5.24 -16.50 -22.12
N ALA A 134 4.23 -16.18 -22.94
CA ALA A 134 3.49 -17.18 -23.72
C ALA A 134 4.35 -17.85 -24.81
N ILE A 135 5.21 -17.08 -25.50
CA ILE A 135 6.16 -17.61 -26.50
C ILE A 135 7.19 -18.56 -25.86
N LEU A 136 7.71 -18.17 -24.70
CA LEU A 136 8.68 -18.99 -23.97
C LEU A 136 8.02 -20.24 -23.37
N ASP A 137 6.80 -20.11 -22.85
CA ASP A 137 6.02 -21.23 -22.31
C ASP A 137 5.69 -22.27 -23.38
N THR A 138 5.19 -21.83 -24.54
CA THR A 138 4.91 -22.74 -25.67
C THR A 138 6.17 -23.47 -26.15
N SER A 139 7.34 -22.82 -26.10
CA SER A 139 8.62 -23.46 -26.40
C SER A 139 9.07 -24.43 -25.32
N ALA A 140 8.85 -24.11 -24.05
CA ALA A 140 9.14 -24.99 -22.92
C ALA A 140 8.26 -26.24 -22.96
N MET A 141 6.98 -26.09 -23.28
CA MET A 141 6.04 -27.19 -23.46
C MET A 141 6.42 -28.07 -24.65
N HIS A 142 6.87 -27.47 -25.76
CA HIS A 142 7.39 -28.22 -26.91
C HIS A 142 8.65 -29.01 -26.54
N LEU A 143 9.62 -28.41 -25.84
CA LEU A 143 10.80 -29.13 -25.35
C LEU A 143 10.46 -30.22 -24.34
N SER A 144 9.47 -29.98 -23.47
CA SER A 144 9.00 -30.99 -22.51
C SER A 144 8.38 -32.20 -23.19
N SER A 145 7.78 -32.05 -24.38
CA SER A 145 7.24 -33.18 -25.14
C SER A 145 8.32 -33.93 -25.92
N LEU A 146 9.33 -33.23 -26.43
CA LEU A 146 10.48 -33.82 -27.12
C LEU A 146 11.48 -34.50 -26.17
N CYS A 147 11.63 -33.98 -24.95
CA CYS A 147 12.58 -34.46 -23.95
C CYS A 147 11.89 -34.70 -22.60
N PRO A 148 11.06 -35.76 -22.46
CA PRO A 148 10.31 -36.02 -21.23
C PRO A 148 11.17 -36.39 -20.01
N HIS A 149 12.45 -36.73 -20.23
CA HIS A 149 13.40 -37.03 -19.17
C HIS A 149 13.87 -35.78 -18.40
N GLU A 150 13.79 -34.60 -19.03
CA GLU A 150 14.34 -33.37 -18.48
C GLU A 150 13.22 -32.53 -17.85
N THR A 151 13.15 -32.52 -16.51
CA THR A 151 12.06 -31.82 -15.78
C THR A 151 12.16 -30.30 -15.85
N ARG A 152 13.35 -29.75 -16.13
CA ARG A 152 13.61 -28.29 -16.12
C ARG A 152 12.68 -27.51 -17.06
N TYR A 153 12.31 -28.10 -18.19
CA TYR A 153 11.42 -27.45 -19.16
C TYR A 153 9.97 -27.46 -18.70
N LYS A 154 9.55 -28.54 -18.04
CA LYS A 154 8.24 -28.64 -17.43
C LYS A 154 8.08 -27.60 -16.31
N ASP A 155 9.07 -27.52 -15.44
CA ASP A 155 9.10 -26.54 -14.34
C ASP A 155 9.10 -25.09 -14.87
N ALA A 156 9.87 -24.83 -15.95
CA ALA A 156 9.88 -23.53 -16.62
C ALA A 156 8.51 -23.19 -17.24
N SER A 157 7.84 -24.14 -17.88
CA SER A 157 6.49 -23.96 -18.45
C SER A 157 5.47 -23.62 -17.35
N GLU A 158 5.45 -24.37 -16.25
CA GLU A 158 4.56 -24.10 -15.12
C GLU A 158 4.74 -22.68 -14.55
N HIS A 159 5.99 -22.21 -14.47
CA HIS A 159 6.30 -20.86 -14.00
C HIS A 159 5.86 -19.77 -15.01
N LEU A 160 6.13 -19.96 -16.30
CA LEU A 160 5.80 -19.00 -17.35
C LEU A 160 4.30 -18.92 -17.61
N MET A 161 3.56 -20.03 -17.50
CA MET A 161 2.09 -20.04 -17.51
C MET A 161 1.49 -19.19 -16.38
N ALA A 162 2.08 -19.24 -15.18
CA ALA A 162 1.61 -18.43 -14.06
C ALA A 162 1.77 -16.92 -14.33
N GLN A 163 2.84 -16.52 -15.02
CA GLN A 163 3.14 -15.13 -15.38
C GLN A 163 2.31 -14.62 -16.57
N SER A 164 1.93 -15.51 -17.49
CA SER A 164 1.16 -15.16 -18.70
C SER A 164 -0.29 -14.74 -18.42
N ARG A 165 -0.79 -14.93 -17.19
CA ARG A 165 -2.14 -14.50 -16.79
C ARG A 165 -2.17 -13.00 -16.53
N PRO A 166 -2.88 -12.19 -17.35
CA PRO A 166 -3.00 -10.77 -17.11
C PRO A 166 -3.66 -10.53 -15.75
N SER A 167 -3.07 -9.67 -14.91
CA SER A 167 -3.63 -9.30 -13.60
C SER A 167 -5.07 -8.76 -13.71
N SER A 168 -5.43 -8.19 -14.87
CA SER A 168 -6.78 -7.76 -15.22
C SER A 168 -7.78 -8.93 -15.32
N PHE A 169 -7.38 -10.08 -15.85
CA PHE A 169 -8.26 -11.24 -16.05
C PHE A 169 -8.52 -12.00 -14.74
N ALA A 170 -7.55 -12.03 -13.83
CA ALA A 170 -7.71 -12.61 -12.49
C ALA A 170 -8.81 -11.89 -11.66
N ARG A 171 -8.99 -10.58 -11.86
CA ARG A 171 -10.06 -9.81 -11.20
C ARG A 171 -11.46 -10.10 -11.78
N THR A 172 -11.55 -10.38 -13.07
CA THR A 172 -12.83 -10.61 -13.74
C THR A 172 -13.47 -11.94 -13.33
N PHE A 173 -12.67 -12.98 -13.11
CA PHE A 173 -13.16 -14.30 -12.65
C PHE A 173 -13.40 -14.40 -11.13
N SER A 174 -12.98 -13.39 -10.36
CA SER A 174 -13.21 -13.33 -8.91
C SER A 174 -14.50 -12.59 -8.53
N ARG A 175 -15.27 -12.10 -9.51
CA ARG A 175 -16.60 -11.51 -9.27
C ARG A 175 -17.66 -12.60 -9.47
N PRO A 176 -18.33 -13.09 -8.41
CA PRO A 176 -19.50 -13.94 -8.59
C PRO A 176 -20.55 -13.13 -9.35
N ALA A 177 -21.14 -13.77 -10.36
CA ALA A 177 -22.26 -13.24 -11.13
C ALA A 177 -23.38 -12.79 -10.19
N GLN A 178 -23.87 -11.57 -10.37
CA GLN A 178 -25.15 -11.11 -9.82
C GLN A 178 -26.25 -11.36 -10.86
#